data_AF-A0A5C6DFP6-F1
#
_entry.id   AF-A0A5C6DFP6-F1
#
_cell.length_a   1.000
_cell.length_b   1.000
_cell.length_c   1.000
_cell.angle_alpha   90.00
_cell.angle_beta   90.00
_cell.angle_gamma   90.00
#
_symmetry.space_group_name_H-M   'P 1'
#
loop_
_entity.id
_entity.type
_entity.pdbx_description
1 polymer ?
#
loop_
_entity_poly.entity_id
_entity_poly.type
_entity_poly.pdbx_seq_one_letter_code
_entity_poly.pdbx_strand_id
1 'polypeptide(L)'
;MTIKKTKVQIVEVDEFFLYLPLYFAKDQGFFGFVPDKYEIEIIKSKKKTDNSAYEMLMGTSDDYSDIMFAICDPITVLNKGLKGKFKEPIILASLITNYAFWAVNHQTHKVIMLKDLGKFEKIICYEPGTTSYAVAKRIYHDANVKKPIEDFIVTVQPNSELTRFTEAKPGTVVISPDLLGIDALVGRKESYNIEFAIGTTEEYGDAVITALISRQEILNNHRELVRGVLKALQKSLLHVRRNEEDVVDLAEQTLRDGERAMGALKTANDYNVFPESIETKRSHWERAVKAISLSRNKTFSEYELCESFSMYDKVVKPYCHMAKEIFHETCIDERIVPNALQEVSTVRFWKKYIFAFVWMAISVVPFLYFKLLIQFIIIPIVIGSTEALAYYFKLHEHRPLRMIANIMVSLFIITICSFALYIKEPFFPDHIKYWYFIIIAFGTFTYTFTIFQKAYKLE
;
A
#
# COMPACT_ATOMS: atom_id res chain seq x y z
N MET A 1 18.68 -34.03 12.13
CA MET A 1 19.99 -33.38 11.93
C MET A 1 19.71 -32.05 11.23
N THR A 2 19.79 -30.93 11.95
CA THR A 2 19.42 -29.61 11.39
C THR A 2 20.58 -29.12 10.53
N ILE A 3 20.39 -29.04 9.22
CA ILE A 3 21.41 -28.51 8.31
C ILE A 3 21.58 -27.02 8.63
N LYS A 4 22.80 -26.61 9.01
CA LYS A 4 23.12 -25.20 9.24
C LYS A 4 23.02 -24.47 7.90
N LYS A 5 22.05 -23.55 7.78
CA LYS A 5 21.86 -22.73 6.57
C LYS A 5 22.93 -21.63 6.49
N THR A 6 23.36 -21.33 5.27
CA THR A 6 24.18 -20.16 4.96
C THR A 6 23.29 -18.93 4.92
N LYS A 7 23.59 -17.93 5.75
CA LYS A 7 22.86 -16.66 5.71
C LYS A 7 23.21 -15.88 4.45
N VAL A 8 22.21 -15.26 3.85
CA VAL A 8 22.34 -14.42 2.67
C VAL A 8 21.54 -13.15 2.92
N GLN A 9 22.24 -12.03 2.97
CA GLN A 9 21.63 -10.73 3.22
C GLN A 9 21.42 -9.96 1.91
N ILE A 10 20.21 -9.43 1.77
CA ILE A 10 19.82 -8.44 0.76
C ILE A 10 19.72 -7.10 1.49
N VAL A 11 20.61 -6.15 1.17
CA VAL A 11 20.57 -4.81 1.77
C VAL A 11 19.67 -3.88 0.97
N GLU A 12 18.72 -3.23 1.63
CA GLU A 12 17.90 -2.16 1.07
C GLU A 12 18.34 -0.80 1.64
N VAL A 13 17.94 0.29 0.99
CA VAL A 13 18.23 1.66 1.47
C VAL A 13 17.58 1.89 2.83
N ASP A 14 16.25 1.87 2.88
CA ASP A 14 15.39 1.90 4.06
C ASP A 14 14.08 1.20 3.71
N GLU A 15 13.13 1.18 4.65
CA GLU A 15 11.79 0.66 4.41
C GLU A 15 10.94 1.66 3.64
N PHE A 16 10.60 1.31 2.40
CA PHE A 16 9.80 2.14 1.50
C PHE A 16 8.72 1.33 0.80
N PHE A 17 7.57 1.97 0.57
CA PHE A 17 6.50 1.43 -0.28
C PHE A 17 6.99 0.96 -1.65
N LEU A 18 7.98 1.65 -2.22
CA LEU A 18 8.57 1.28 -3.51
C LEU A 18 9.33 -0.06 -3.51
N TYR A 19 9.63 -0.62 -2.34
CA TYR A 19 10.26 -1.96 -2.21
C TYR A 19 9.24 -3.07 -1.95
N LEU A 20 7.94 -2.81 -2.18
CA LEU A 20 6.88 -3.82 -2.09
C LEU A 20 7.19 -5.16 -2.78
N PRO A 21 7.81 -5.21 -3.99
CA PRO A 21 8.16 -6.51 -4.58
C PRO A 21 9.11 -7.36 -3.72
N LEU A 22 9.98 -6.73 -2.93
CA LEU A 22 10.87 -7.44 -2.02
C LEU A 22 10.09 -7.98 -0.80
N TYR A 23 9.23 -7.16 -0.21
CA TYR A 23 8.46 -7.54 0.98
C TYR A 23 7.42 -8.60 0.66
N PHE A 24 6.75 -8.49 -0.49
CA PHE A 24 5.76 -9.46 -0.93
C PHE A 24 6.40 -10.80 -1.28
N ALA A 25 7.58 -10.81 -1.93
CA ALA A 25 8.34 -12.04 -2.14
C ALA A 25 8.69 -12.75 -0.82
N LYS A 26 9.00 -12.00 0.25
CA LYS A 26 9.25 -12.55 1.59
C LYS A 26 7.97 -13.07 2.25
N ASP A 27 6.90 -12.28 2.27
CA ASP A 27 5.64 -12.62 2.94
C ASP A 27 4.96 -13.85 2.32
N GLN A 28 4.99 -13.96 0.99
CA GLN A 28 4.41 -15.08 0.25
C GLN A 28 5.32 -16.30 0.13
N GLY A 29 6.53 -16.25 0.72
CA GLY A 29 7.48 -17.34 0.66
C GLY A 29 8.03 -17.63 -0.75
N PHE A 30 8.03 -16.65 -1.66
CA PHE A 30 8.60 -16.83 -3.01
C PHE A 30 10.11 -17.05 -2.99
N PHE A 31 10.79 -16.67 -1.91
CA PHE A 31 12.17 -17.12 -1.68
C PHE A 31 12.31 -18.64 -1.51
N GLY A 32 11.23 -19.42 -1.52
CA GLY A 32 11.27 -20.88 -1.70
C GLY A 32 11.87 -21.34 -3.03
N PHE A 33 12.04 -20.44 -4.02
CA PHE A 33 12.84 -20.73 -5.22
C PHE A 33 14.36 -20.73 -4.95
N VAL A 34 14.80 -20.20 -3.79
CA VAL A 34 16.20 -20.24 -3.36
C VAL A 34 16.49 -21.61 -2.72
N PRO A 35 17.62 -22.28 -3.05
CA PRO A 35 17.95 -23.57 -2.46
C PRO A 35 17.94 -23.54 -0.92
N ASP A 36 17.39 -24.59 -0.30
CA ASP A 36 17.17 -24.70 1.16
C ASP A 36 18.43 -24.53 2.04
N LYS A 37 19.62 -24.69 1.44
CA LYS A 37 20.90 -24.42 2.10
C LYS A 37 21.12 -22.94 2.40
N TYR A 38 20.35 -22.03 1.82
CA TYR A 38 20.41 -20.60 2.08
C TYR A 38 19.23 -20.12 2.93
N GLU A 39 19.47 -19.08 3.70
CA GLU A 39 18.46 -18.34 4.45
C GLU A 39 18.54 -16.87 4.05
N ILE A 40 17.46 -16.35 3.45
CA ILE A 40 17.39 -14.95 2.99
C ILE A 40 16.99 -14.05 4.15
N GLU A 41 17.79 -13.03 4.41
CA GLU A 41 17.51 -11.95 5.35
C GLU A 41 17.52 -10.61 4.60
N ILE A 42 16.55 -9.75 4.90
CA ILE A 42 16.52 -8.38 4.38
C ILE A 42 17.00 -7.46 5.50
N ILE A 43 17.99 -6.63 5.21
CA ILE A 43 18.58 -5.69 6.16
C ILE A 43 18.59 -4.27 5.58
N LYS A 44 18.62 -3.26 6.44
CA LYS A 44 18.68 -1.85 6.04
C LYS A 44 20.12 -1.36 5.99
N SER A 45 20.41 -0.43 5.08
CA SER A 45 21.73 0.18 4.97
C SER A 45 22.03 1.08 6.18
N LYS A 46 23.30 1.12 6.63
CA LYS A 46 23.72 1.86 7.84
C LYS A 46 23.35 3.35 7.81
N LYS A 47 23.48 4.00 6.66
CA LYS A 47 23.18 5.44 6.49
C LYS A 47 21.90 5.71 5.71
N LYS A 48 21.10 4.69 5.39
CA LYS A 48 19.85 4.86 4.64
C LYS A 48 20.00 5.62 3.31
N THR A 49 21.07 5.32 2.57
CA THR A 49 21.34 5.91 1.25
C THR A 49 21.75 4.84 0.25
N ASP A 50 21.52 5.09 -1.04
CA ASP A 50 21.96 4.22 -2.13
C ASP A 50 23.47 3.92 -2.05
N ASN A 51 24.25 4.96 -1.75
CA ASN A 51 25.69 4.87 -1.56
C ASN A 51 26.08 3.93 -0.42
N SER A 52 25.32 3.93 0.69
CA SER A 52 25.57 3.07 1.85
C SER A 52 25.19 1.63 1.56
N ALA A 53 24.07 1.37 0.88
CA ALA A 53 23.68 0.02 0.48
C ALA A 53 24.73 -0.60 -0.46
N TYR A 54 25.19 0.18 -1.45
CA TYR A 54 26.25 -0.25 -2.35
C TYR A 54 27.60 -0.46 -1.65
N GLU A 55 27.98 0.43 -0.72
CA GLU A 55 29.21 0.26 0.10
C GLU A 55 29.18 -1.01 0.95
N MET A 56 28.03 -1.35 1.52
CA MET A 56 27.88 -2.58 2.30
C MET A 56 28.05 -3.82 1.41
N LEU A 57 27.47 -3.84 0.21
CA LEU A 57 27.65 -4.94 -0.76
C LEU A 57 29.12 -5.11 -1.18
N MET A 58 29.80 -3.99 -1.46
CA MET A 58 31.17 -4.01 -1.97
C MET A 58 32.23 -4.09 -0.86
N GLY A 59 31.84 -3.88 0.40
CA GLY A 59 32.75 -3.86 1.54
C GLY A 59 33.41 -5.21 1.78
N THR A 60 34.63 -5.18 2.33
CA THR A 60 35.46 -6.37 2.57
C THR A 60 35.60 -6.72 4.05
N SER A 61 34.94 -5.99 4.95
CA SER A 61 34.93 -6.32 6.38
C SER A 61 34.07 -7.56 6.65
N ASP A 62 34.43 -8.32 7.68
CA ASP A 62 33.69 -9.51 8.11
C ASP A 62 32.21 -9.23 8.38
N ASP A 63 31.89 -8.03 8.88
CA ASP A 63 30.52 -7.51 9.09
C ASP A 63 29.62 -7.53 7.83
N TYR A 64 30.22 -7.62 6.64
CA TYR A 64 29.51 -7.61 5.36
C TYR A 64 29.66 -8.92 4.59
N SER A 65 30.22 -9.97 5.22
CA SER A 65 30.48 -11.26 4.58
C SER A 65 29.22 -11.96 4.07
N ASP A 66 28.11 -11.84 4.80
CA ASP A 66 26.81 -12.42 4.44
C ASP A 66 26.03 -11.59 3.41
N ILE A 67 26.48 -10.36 3.08
CA ILE A 67 25.79 -9.48 2.13
C ILE A 67 26.13 -9.88 0.69
N MET A 68 25.15 -10.42 -0.02
CA MET A 68 25.32 -10.88 -1.40
C MET A 68 24.57 -10.03 -2.42
N PHE A 69 23.60 -9.24 -1.98
CA PHE A 69 22.78 -8.41 -2.85
C PHE A 69 22.50 -7.05 -2.22
N ALA A 70 22.31 -6.04 -3.05
CA ALA A 70 21.78 -4.73 -2.66
C ALA A 70 20.64 -4.32 -3.58
N ILE A 71 19.64 -3.64 -3.02
CA ILE A 71 18.56 -2.98 -3.74
C ILE A 71 18.75 -1.47 -3.54
N CYS A 72 19.22 -0.80 -4.59
CA CYS A 72 19.47 0.64 -4.60
C CYS A 72 19.60 1.19 -6.04
N ASP A 73 19.85 2.49 -6.15
CA ASP A 73 20.10 3.16 -7.42
C ASP A 73 21.36 2.62 -8.14
N PRO A 74 21.21 2.02 -9.34
CA PRO A 74 22.34 1.41 -10.04
C PRO A 74 23.34 2.44 -10.58
N ILE A 75 23.01 3.73 -10.58
CA ILE A 75 23.96 4.81 -10.90
C ILE A 75 25.10 4.91 -9.87
N THR A 76 24.94 4.34 -8.67
CA THR A 76 26.03 4.21 -7.70
C THR A 76 27.25 3.45 -8.28
N VAL A 77 27.03 2.51 -9.19
CA VAL A 77 28.08 1.78 -9.94
C VAL A 77 28.91 2.72 -10.81
N LEU A 78 28.26 3.66 -11.51
CA LEU A 78 28.96 4.66 -12.34
C LEU A 78 29.75 5.65 -11.50
N ASN A 79 29.19 6.08 -10.37
CA ASN A 79 29.77 7.12 -9.54
C ASN A 79 31.06 6.70 -8.85
N LYS A 80 31.13 5.43 -8.44
CA LYS A 80 32.29 4.87 -7.74
C LYS A 80 33.24 4.14 -8.70
N GLY A 81 32.80 3.89 -9.93
CA GLY A 81 33.49 3.11 -10.94
C GLY A 81 33.61 1.63 -10.54
N LEU A 82 34.23 0.84 -11.43
CA LEU A 82 34.58 -0.56 -11.17
C LEU A 82 35.77 -0.71 -10.19
N LYS A 83 36.01 0.30 -9.35
CA LYS A 83 37.20 0.39 -8.50
C LYS A 83 37.10 -0.53 -7.29
N GLY A 84 37.33 -1.81 -7.53
CA GLY A 84 37.66 -2.81 -6.54
C GLY A 84 38.61 -3.83 -7.17
N LYS A 85 39.80 -4.03 -6.60
CA LYS A 85 40.75 -5.06 -7.07
C LYS A 85 40.21 -6.50 -6.93
N PHE A 86 39.08 -6.69 -6.26
CA PHE A 86 38.60 -8.01 -5.82
C PHE A 86 37.10 -8.28 -6.02
N LYS A 87 36.28 -7.26 -6.27
CA LYS A 87 34.81 -7.39 -6.38
C LYS A 87 34.33 -6.53 -7.55
N GLU A 88 33.72 -7.15 -8.53
CA GLU A 88 33.15 -6.46 -9.70
C GLU A 88 31.62 -6.40 -9.56
N PRO A 89 31.00 -5.20 -9.57
CA PRO A 89 29.56 -5.07 -9.43
C PRO A 89 28.84 -5.52 -10.70
N ILE A 90 27.69 -6.15 -10.51
CA ILE A 90 26.79 -6.56 -11.59
C ILE A 90 25.35 -6.16 -11.29
N ILE A 91 24.60 -5.79 -12.31
CA ILE A 91 23.19 -5.43 -12.22
C ILE A 91 22.38 -6.59 -12.75
N LEU A 92 21.61 -7.23 -11.86
CA LEU A 92 20.91 -8.48 -12.14
C LEU A 92 19.45 -8.27 -12.55
N ALA A 93 18.80 -7.23 -12.01
CA ALA A 93 17.40 -6.92 -12.28
C ALA A 93 17.09 -5.44 -12.11
N SER A 94 16.13 -4.93 -12.88
CA SER A 94 15.45 -3.66 -12.63
C SER A 94 14.16 -3.90 -11.84
N LEU A 95 13.99 -3.19 -10.72
CA LEU A 95 12.77 -3.26 -9.88
C LEU A 95 11.91 -2.01 -10.02
N ILE A 96 12.52 -0.87 -10.38
CA ILE A 96 11.84 0.38 -10.66
C ILE A 96 12.45 0.98 -11.92
N THR A 97 11.61 1.19 -12.93
CA THR A 97 12.03 1.72 -14.25
C THR A 97 11.36 3.04 -14.60
N ASN A 98 10.73 3.71 -13.63
CA ASN A 98 10.27 5.08 -13.81
C ASN A 98 10.45 5.87 -12.50
N TYR A 99 10.79 7.16 -12.59
CA TYR A 99 11.03 8.02 -11.42
C TYR A 99 9.76 8.21 -10.61
N ALA A 100 9.68 7.40 -9.55
CA ALA A 100 8.67 7.42 -8.51
C ALA A 100 8.94 8.54 -7.50
N PHE A 101 9.07 9.76 -7.98
CA PHE A 101 9.16 10.95 -7.15
C PHE A 101 8.12 11.97 -7.61
N TRP A 102 7.40 12.53 -6.65
CA TRP A 102 6.38 13.53 -6.87
C TRP A 102 6.78 14.84 -6.21
N ALA A 103 6.53 15.94 -6.92
CA ALA A 103 6.64 17.28 -6.39
C ALA A 103 5.29 17.68 -5.79
N VAL A 104 5.26 17.88 -4.47
CA VAL A 104 4.06 18.27 -3.72
C VAL A 104 4.23 19.70 -3.20
N ASN A 105 3.21 20.53 -3.38
CA ASN A 105 3.26 21.95 -3.01
C ASN A 105 1.98 22.40 -2.28
N HIS A 106 1.94 23.68 -1.92
CA HIS A 106 0.79 24.36 -1.28
C HIS A 106 -0.16 25.03 -2.30
N GLN A 107 -0.27 24.49 -3.51
CA GLN A 107 -1.04 25.05 -4.65
C GLN A 107 -0.63 26.49 -5.05
N THR A 108 0.61 26.89 -4.78
CA THR A 108 1.06 28.28 -5.00
C THR A 108 1.54 28.58 -6.41
N HIS A 109 2.08 27.59 -7.11
CA HIS A 109 2.56 27.75 -8.48
C HIS A 109 2.13 26.57 -9.34
N LYS A 110 1.76 26.86 -10.58
CA LYS A 110 1.56 25.84 -11.61
C LYS A 110 2.89 25.37 -12.19
N VAL A 111 3.10 24.05 -12.24
CA VAL A 111 4.29 23.42 -12.84
C VAL A 111 3.87 22.71 -14.11
N ILE A 112 4.53 23.01 -15.23
CA ILE A 112 4.29 22.36 -16.52
C ILE A 112 5.49 21.48 -16.90
N MET A 113 6.68 21.87 -16.47
CA MET A 113 7.92 21.15 -16.71
C MET A 113 8.85 21.24 -15.52
N LEU A 114 9.85 20.34 -15.46
CA LEU A 114 10.76 20.21 -14.33
C LEU A 114 11.40 21.54 -13.88
N LYS A 115 11.85 22.37 -14.82
CA LYS A 115 12.48 23.68 -14.51
C LYS A 115 11.53 24.66 -13.80
N ASP A 116 10.21 24.50 -13.95
CA ASP A 116 9.24 25.36 -13.27
C ASP A 116 9.26 25.17 -11.75
N LEU A 117 9.77 24.03 -11.25
CA LEU A 117 10.03 23.83 -9.83
C LEU A 117 11.07 24.83 -9.28
N GLY A 118 11.85 25.48 -10.14
CA GLY A 118 12.73 26.58 -9.78
C GLY A 118 12.01 27.88 -9.38
N LYS A 119 10.70 27.99 -9.63
CA LYS A 119 9.88 29.15 -9.21
C LYS A 119 9.62 29.17 -7.70
N PHE A 120 9.78 28.04 -7.03
CA PHE A 120 9.59 27.95 -5.58
C PHE A 120 10.73 28.60 -4.81
N GLU A 121 10.44 28.99 -3.57
CA GLU A 121 11.46 29.53 -2.67
C GLU A 121 12.39 28.45 -2.16
N LYS A 122 11.87 27.24 -1.91
CA LYS A 122 12.63 26.12 -1.37
C LYS A 122 12.17 24.78 -1.94
N ILE A 123 13.12 23.87 -2.10
CA ILE A 123 12.88 22.45 -2.39
C ILE A 123 13.33 21.64 -1.17
N ILE A 124 12.42 20.86 -0.59
CA ILE A 124 12.74 19.85 0.40
C ILE A 124 13.01 18.52 -0.33
N CYS A 125 14.14 17.88 -0.05
CA CYS A 125 14.49 16.57 -0.59
C CYS A 125 15.40 15.81 0.38
N TYR A 126 15.85 14.62 0.01
CA TYR A 126 16.77 13.84 0.85
C TYR A 126 18.21 14.38 0.80
N GLU A 127 19.05 13.87 1.69
CA GLU A 127 20.45 14.22 1.78
C GLU A 127 21.28 13.89 0.53
N PRO A 128 22.48 14.51 0.38
CA PRO A 128 23.38 14.22 -0.73
C PRO A 128 23.71 12.74 -0.88
N GLY A 129 23.69 12.26 -2.12
CA GLY A 129 23.92 10.84 -2.44
C GLY A 129 22.64 10.04 -2.67
N THR A 130 21.48 10.69 -2.67
CA THR A 130 20.17 10.14 -3.00
C THR A 130 19.67 10.64 -4.37
N THR A 131 18.72 9.91 -4.94
CA THR A 131 18.05 10.28 -6.20
C THR A 131 17.28 11.61 -6.11
N SER A 132 16.54 11.87 -5.02
CA SER A 132 15.78 13.12 -4.85
C SER A 132 16.68 14.36 -4.77
N TYR A 133 17.85 14.24 -4.13
CA TYR A 133 18.86 15.31 -4.12
C TYR A 133 19.40 15.60 -5.53
N ALA A 134 19.65 14.56 -6.33
CA ALA A 134 20.10 14.74 -7.71
C ALA A 134 19.05 15.49 -8.55
N VAL A 135 17.76 15.17 -8.40
CA VAL A 135 16.68 15.92 -9.07
C VAL A 135 16.62 17.38 -8.61
N ALA A 136 16.72 17.65 -7.30
CA ALA A 136 16.71 19.01 -6.77
C ALA A 136 17.87 19.86 -7.33
N LYS A 137 19.08 19.30 -7.41
CA LYS A 137 20.22 19.96 -8.05
C LYS A 137 19.99 20.23 -9.54
N ARG A 138 19.41 19.26 -10.27
CA ARG A 138 19.06 19.45 -11.68
C ARG A 138 18.16 20.67 -11.84
N ILE A 139 17.10 20.76 -11.03
CA ILE A 139 16.17 21.90 -11.04
C ILE A 139 16.90 23.21 -10.75
N TYR A 140 17.76 23.25 -9.73
CA TYR A 140 18.54 24.43 -9.37
C TYR A 140 19.38 24.97 -10.55
N HIS A 141 20.09 24.08 -11.24
CA HIS A 141 20.93 24.45 -12.38
C HIS A 141 20.11 24.84 -13.60
N ASP A 142 19.08 24.05 -13.96
CA ASP A 142 18.29 24.24 -15.17
C ASP A 142 17.41 25.51 -15.10
N ALA A 143 16.92 25.85 -13.91
CA ALA A 143 16.17 27.08 -13.68
C ALA A 143 17.06 28.32 -13.44
N ASN A 144 18.39 28.17 -13.48
CA ASN A 144 19.36 29.25 -13.27
C ASN A 144 19.13 30.04 -11.97
N VAL A 145 18.83 29.32 -10.89
CA VAL A 145 18.54 29.90 -9.57
C VAL A 145 19.73 30.73 -9.08
N LYS A 146 19.47 31.95 -8.60
CA LYS A 146 20.51 32.93 -8.25
C LYS A 146 20.96 32.91 -6.80
N LYS A 147 20.14 32.39 -5.90
CA LYS A 147 20.47 32.21 -4.48
C LYS A 147 21.45 31.04 -4.30
N PRO A 148 22.25 31.02 -3.22
CA PRO A 148 23.06 29.86 -2.86
C PRO A 148 22.23 28.57 -2.83
N ILE A 149 22.87 27.44 -3.17
CA ILE A 149 22.17 26.15 -3.28
C ILE A 149 21.64 25.71 -1.91
N GLU A 150 22.34 26.06 -0.82
CA GLU A 150 21.99 25.77 0.56
C GLU A 150 20.75 26.55 1.02
N ASP A 151 20.49 27.71 0.41
CA ASP A 151 19.29 28.52 0.70
C ASP A 151 18.06 28.03 -0.08
N PHE A 152 18.29 27.31 -1.18
CA PHE A 152 17.25 26.77 -2.05
C PHE A 152 16.88 25.32 -1.72
N ILE A 153 17.87 24.46 -1.46
CA ILE A 153 17.70 23.03 -1.21
C ILE A 153 17.80 22.77 0.28
N VAL A 154 16.70 22.31 0.88
CA VAL A 154 16.62 21.88 2.27
C VAL A 154 16.67 20.36 2.30
N THR A 155 17.74 19.79 2.83
CA THR A 155 17.92 18.35 2.91
C THR A 155 17.39 17.78 4.22
N VAL A 156 16.79 16.60 4.15
CA VAL A 156 16.31 15.86 5.33
C VAL A 156 16.64 14.36 5.21
N GLN A 157 16.44 13.63 6.29
CA GLN A 157 16.52 12.17 6.28
C GLN A 157 15.31 11.54 5.56
N PRO A 158 15.46 10.34 4.97
CA PRO A 158 14.32 9.56 4.50
C PRO A 158 13.16 9.48 5.48
N ASN A 159 11.92 9.50 4.96
CA ASN A 159 10.66 9.41 5.72
C ASN A 159 10.38 10.61 6.67
N SER A 160 11.08 11.74 6.51
CA SER A 160 10.88 12.96 7.31
C SER A 160 10.52 14.21 6.50
N GLU A 161 10.61 14.11 5.17
CA GLU A 161 10.40 15.18 4.21
C GLU A 161 8.98 15.70 4.18
N LEU A 162 7.98 14.81 4.24
CA LEU A 162 6.58 15.21 4.27
C LEU A 162 6.22 15.89 5.60
N THR A 163 6.78 15.40 6.71
CA THR A 163 6.61 16.04 8.03
C THR A 163 7.20 17.44 8.01
N ARG A 164 8.46 17.58 7.55
CA ARG A 164 9.12 18.88 7.41
C ARG A 164 8.36 19.82 6.49
N PHE A 165 7.78 19.28 5.42
CA PHE A 165 6.98 20.04 4.46
C PHE A 165 5.68 20.57 5.08
N THR A 166 5.03 19.83 5.97
CA THR A 166 3.81 20.31 6.66
C THR A 166 4.05 21.54 7.55
N GLU A 167 5.28 21.72 8.03
CA GLU A 167 5.72 22.87 8.83
C GLU A 167 6.27 24.02 7.96
N ALA A 168 6.44 23.78 6.66
CA ALA A 168 7.01 24.75 5.74
C ALA A 168 5.96 25.80 5.32
N LYS A 169 6.44 26.99 4.95
CA LYS A 169 5.56 28.06 4.45
C LYS A 169 5.15 27.80 2.99
N PRO A 170 4.00 28.36 2.56
CA PRO A 170 3.66 28.44 1.14
C PRO A 170 4.84 29.02 0.33
N GLY A 171 5.05 28.50 -0.88
CA GLY A 171 6.27 28.77 -1.66
C GLY A 171 7.36 27.72 -1.49
N THR A 172 7.16 26.70 -0.64
CA THR A 172 7.98 25.49 -0.57
C THR A 172 7.36 24.37 -1.42
N VAL A 173 8.22 23.54 -2.03
CA VAL A 173 7.85 22.27 -2.66
C VAL A 173 8.67 21.14 -2.05
N VAL A 174 8.10 19.95 -1.92
CA VAL A 174 8.81 18.74 -1.49
C VAL A 174 8.89 17.75 -2.64
N ILE A 175 10.05 17.12 -2.82
CA ILE A 175 10.27 16.00 -3.75
C ILE A 175 10.32 14.73 -2.92
N SER A 176 9.28 13.90 -3.00
CA SER A 176 9.14 12.71 -2.16
C SER A 176 8.77 11.47 -2.99
N PRO A 177 9.31 10.28 -2.64
CA PRO A 177 8.86 9.00 -3.16
C PRO A 177 7.77 8.32 -2.30
N ASP A 178 7.39 8.92 -1.17
CA ASP A 178 6.45 8.35 -0.20
C ASP A 178 5.00 8.54 -0.66
N LEU A 179 4.55 7.70 -1.59
CA LEU A 179 3.18 7.74 -2.11
C LEU A 179 2.11 7.58 -1.03
N LEU A 180 2.36 6.76 0.00
CA LEU A 180 1.41 6.56 1.10
C LEU A 180 1.25 7.86 1.88
N GLY A 181 2.37 8.47 2.28
CA GLY A 181 2.37 9.75 2.98
C GLY A 181 1.83 10.89 2.12
N ILE A 182 2.10 10.90 0.81
CA ILE A 182 1.57 11.89 -0.14
C ILE A 182 0.05 11.77 -0.25
N ASP A 183 -0.49 10.56 -0.44
CA ASP A 183 -1.95 10.32 -0.49
C ASP A 183 -2.61 10.75 0.82
N ALA A 184 -2.00 10.37 1.96
CA ALA A 184 -2.46 10.80 3.28
C ALA A 184 -2.44 12.32 3.44
N LEU A 185 -1.40 13.00 2.94
CA LEU A 185 -1.25 14.46 3.04
C LEU A 185 -2.29 15.19 2.20
N VAL A 186 -2.42 14.84 0.93
CA VAL A 186 -3.34 15.47 -0.03
C VAL A 186 -4.79 15.13 0.33
N GLY A 187 -5.07 13.91 0.77
CA GLY A 187 -6.40 13.49 1.20
C GLY A 187 -6.89 14.13 2.50
N ARG A 188 -6.00 14.65 3.35
CA ARG A 188 -6.35 15.29 4.64
C ARG A 188 -6.57 16.81 4.53
N LYS A 189 -5.90 17.49 3.59
CA LYS A 189 -5.97 18.95 3.47
C LYS A 189 -5.97 19.37 2.00
N GLU A 190 -7.03 20.08 1.62
CA GLU A 190 -7.20 20.64 0.26
C GLU A 190 -6.13 21.66 -0.12
N SER A 191 -5.30 22.14 0.83
CA SER A 191 -4.22 23.08 0.56
C SER A 191 -3.00 22.46 -0.12
N TYR A 192 -2.92 21.12 -0.20
CA TYR A 192 -1.81 20.41 -0.83
C TYR A 192 -2.20 19.83 -2.19
N ASN A 193 -1.24 19.75 -3.10
CA ASN A 193 -1.44 19.10 -4.40
C ASN A 193 -0.16 18.40 -4.87
N ILE A 194 -0.34 17.27 -5.57
CA ILE A 194 0.69 16.68 -6.42
C ILE A 194 0.75 17.54 -7.68
N GLU A 195 1.78 18.36 -7.79
CA GLU A 195 1.88 19.33 -8.88
C GLU A 195 2.62 18.74 -10.09
N PHE A 196 3.54 17.81 -9.84
CA PHE A 196 4.36 17.24 -10.90
C PHE A 196 4.85 15.84 -10.54
N ALA A 197 4.73 14.88 -11.47
CA ALA A 197 5.36 13.57 -11.36
C ALA A 197 6.68 13.62 -12.12
N ILE A 198 7.81 13.45 -11.44
CA ILE A 198 9.13 13.63 -12.06
C ILE A 198 9.36 12.59 -13.18
N GLY A 199 8.84 11.38 -13.03
CA GLY A 199 8.88 10.33 -14.05
C GLY A 199 8.13 10.62 -15.35
N THR A 200 7.44 11.76 -15.50
CA THR A 200 6.81 12.14 -16.77
C THR A 200 7.74 12.94 -17.69
N THR A 201 8.96 13.28 -17.27
CA THR A 201 9.92 13.96 -18.15
C THR A 201 10.69 12.98 -19.03
N GLU A 202 11.33 13.48 -20.09
CA GLU A 202 12.06 12.64 -21.03
C GLU A 202 13.26 11.90 -20.38
N GLU A 203 13.98 12.57 -19.49
CA GLU A 203 15.19 12.02 -18.86
C GLU A 203 14.89 11.12 -17.66
N TYR A 204 13.74 11.30 -17.01
CA TYR A 204 13.35 10.57 -15.80
C TYR A 204 12.27 9.50 -16.09
N GLY A 205 11.55 9.59 -17.21
CA GLY A 205 10.65 8.55 -17.70
C GLY A 205 11.41 7.35 -18.24
N ASP A 206 10.92 6.13 -17.99
CA ASP A 206 11.54 4.87 -18.41
C ASP A 206 13.03 4.73 -18.01
N ALA A 207 13.48 5.39 -16.95
CA ALA A 207 14.84 5.29 -16.45
C ALA A 207 14.93 4.26 -15.31
N VAL A 208 15.97 3.43 -15.30
CA VAL A 208 16.21 2.50 -14.18
C VAL A 208 16.73 3.24 -12.95
N ILE A 209 16.06 3.07 -11.81
CA ILE A 209 16.35 3.81 -10.55
C ILE A 209 16.54 2.89 -9.37
N THR A 210 15.98 1.70 -9.42
CA THR A 210 16.22 0.72 -8.38
C THR A 210 16.43 -0.60 -9.05
N ALA A 211 17.56 -1.20 -8.71
CA ALA A 211 18.00 -2.45 -9.27
C ALA A 211 18.45 -3.40 -8.17
N LEU A 212 18.38 -4.70 -8.46
CA LEU A 212 19.11 -5.70 -7.70
C LEU A 212 20.56 -5.73 -8.20
N ILE A 213 21.48 -5.33 -7.34
CA ILE A 213 22.92 -5.30 -7.58
C ILE A 213 23.58 -6.45 -6.82
N SER A 214 24.55 -7.10 -7.42
CA SER A 214 25.38 -8.14 -6.77
C SER A 214 26.84 -8.03 -7.23
N ARG A 215 27.62 -9.07 -6.98
CA ARG A 215 29.02 -9.20 -7.35
C ARG A 215 29.21 -10.32 -8.36
N GLN A 216 30.16 -10.17 -9.27
CA GLN A 216 30.52 -11.17 -10.27
C GLN A 216 30.79 -12.55 -9.65
N GLU A 217 31.54 -12.59 -8.55
CA GLU A 217 31.87 -13.83 -7.83
C GLU A 217 30.64 -14.56 -7.27
N ILE A 218 29.61 -13.82 -6.83
CA ILE A 218 28.37 -14.40 -6.29
C ILE A 218 27.61 -15.09 -7.41
N LEU A 219 27.52 -14.47 -8.59
CA LEU A 219 26.91 -15.11 -9.75
C LEU A 219 27.66 -16.37 -10.17
N ASN A 220 28.99 -16.30 -10.24
CA ASN A 220 29.81 -17.42 -10.69
C ASN A 220 29.74 -18.61 -9.71
N ASN A 221 29.74 -18.34 -8.40
CA ASN A 221 29.82 -19.38 -7.36
C ASN A 221 28.45 -19.82 -6.81
N HIS A 222 27.41 -18.99 -6.97
CA HIS A 222 26.08 -19.18 -6.39
C HIS A 222 24.97 -18.93 -7.42
N ARG A 223 25.14 -19.42 -8.66
CA ARG A 223 24.18 -19.21 -9.75
C ARG A 223 22.74 -19.58 -9.42
N GLU A 224 22.52 -20.69 -8.71
CA GLU A 224 21.18 -21.13 -8.28
C GLU A 224 20.54 -20.17 -7.26
N LEU A 225 21.35 -19.59 -6.34
CA LEU A 225 20.87 -18.57 -5.42
C LEU A 225 20.41 -17.33 -6.19
N VAL A 226 21.23 -16.85 -7.13
CA VAL A 226 20.90 -15.68 -7.96
C VAL A 226 19.61 -15.93 -8.74
N ARG A 227 19.51 -17.08 -9.41
CA ARG A 227 18.31 -17.46 -10.16
C ARG A 227 17.05 -17.54 -9.28
N GLY A 228 17.17 -18.14 -8.10
CA GLY A 228 16.07 -18.22 -7.13
C GLY A 228 15.59 -16.85 -6.65
N VAL A 229 16.51 -15.94 -6.33
CA VAL A 229 16.19 -14.56 -5.95
C VAL A 229 15.50 -13.82 -7.10
N LEU A 230 16.03 -13.93 -8.32
CA LEU A 230 15.45 -13.28 -9.49
C LEU A 230 14.04 -13.81 -9.81
N LYS A 231 13.82 -15.12 -9.70
CA LYS A 231 12.49 -15.72 -9.90
C LYS A 231 11.49 -15.23 -8.84
N ALA A 232 11.92 -15.13 -7.58
CA ALA A 232 11.08 -14.61 -6.50
C ALA A 232 10.66 -13.14 -6.76
N LEU A 233 11.60 -12.29 -7.16
CA LEU A 233 11.35 -10.87 -7.44
C LEU A 233 10.51 -10.67 -8.70
N GLN A 234 10.77 -11.43 -9.78
CA GLN A 234 9.95 -11.36 -10.99
C GLN A 234 8.51 -11.77 -10.72
N LYS A 235 8.30 -12.88 -9.99
CA LYS A 235 6.95 -13.30 -9.61
C LYS A 235 6.27 -12.20 -8.81
N SER A 236 6.94 -11.69 -7.77
CA SER A 236 6.37 -10.61 -6.96
C SER A 236 6.04 -9.35 -7.74
N LEU A 237 6.84 -8.95 -8.73
CA LEU A 237 6.55 -7.79 -9.57
C LEU A 237 5.25 -7.95 -10.37
N LEU A 238 4.94 -9.16 -10.83
CA LEU A 238 3.68 -9.42 -11.55
C LEU A 238 2.47 -9.21 -10.64
N HIS A 239 2.52 -9.73 -9.41
CA HIS A 239 1.46 -9.52 -8.41
C HIS A 239 1.29 -8.03 -8.05
N VAL A 240 2.40 -7.32 -7.83
CA VAL A 240 2.38 -5.86 -7.52
C VAL A 240 1.77 -5.06 -8.67
N ARG A 241 2.13 -5.37 -9.93
CA ARG A 241 1.58 -4.68 -11.12
C ARG A 241 0.10 -4.96 -11.36
N ARG A 242 -0.39 -6.12 -10.91
CA ARG A 242 -1.80 -6.51 -11.04
C ARG A 242 -2.70 -5.88 -9.97
N ASN A 243 -2.15 -5.13 -9.03
CA ASN A 243 -2.88 -4.61 -7.87
C ASN A 243 -3.60 -5.72 -7.08
N GLU A 244 -2.95 -6.88 -6.91
CA GLU A 244 -3.60 -7.99 -6.21
C GLU A 244 -3.87 -7.64 -4.74
N GLU A 245 -5.01 -8.12 -4.23
CA GLU A 245 -5.50 -7.81 -2.89
C GLU A 245 -4.46 -8.16 -1.81
N ASP A 246 -3.78 -9.30 -1.94
CA ASP A 246 -2.74 -9.72 -0.98
C ASP A 246 -1.54 -8.75 -0.92
N VAL A 247 -1.24 -8.05 -2.01
CA VAL A 247 -0.18 -7.01 -2.03
C VAL A 247 -0.63 -5.79 -1.23
N VAL A 248 -1.88 -5.40 -1.39
CA VAL A 248 -2.50 -4.28 -0.66
C VAL A 248 -2.60 -4.62 0.83
N ASP A 249 -3.12 -5.81 1.17
CA ASP A 249 -3.22 -6.31 2.55
C ASP A 249 -1.85 -6.31 3.26
N LEU A 250 -0.79 -6.72 2.55
CA LEU A 250 0.57 -6.67 3.10
C LEU A 250 1.01 -5.23 3.40
N ALA A 251 0.83 -4.33 2.44
CA ALA A 251 1.21 -2.92 2.60
C ALA A 251 0.44 -2.26 3.75
N GLU A 252 -0.86 -2.53 3.87
CA GLU A 252 -1.72 -2.05 4.95
C GLU A 252 -1.24 -2.48 6.33
N GLN A 253 -0.75 -3.72 6.45
CA GLN A 253 -0.34 -4.29 7.73
C GLN A 253 1.08 -3.91 8.16
N THR A 254 1.94 -3.58 7.20
CA THR A 254 3.40 -3.47 7.44
C THR A 254 3.95 -2.07 7.28
N LEU A 255 3.31 -1.21 6.49
CA LEU A 255 3.81 0.12 6.19
C LEU A 255 3.01 1.21 6.93
N ARG A 256 3.70 2.32 7.22
CA ARG A 256 3.08 3.52 7.77
C ARG A 256 2.14 4.15 6.73
N ASP A 257 0.98 4.64 7.21
CA ASP A 257 -0.11 5.15 6.35
C ASP A 257 -0.57 4.08 5.32
N GLY A 258 -0.39 2.80 5.68
CA GLY A 258 -0.65 1.63 4.85
C GLY A 258 -2.10 1.51 4.41
N GLU A 259 -3.07 2.10 5.12
CA GLU A 259 -4.48 2.16 4.71
C GLU A 259 -4.70 2.89 3.38
N ARG A 260 -3.66 3.56 2.86
CA ARG A 260 -3.63 4.22 1.55
C ARG A 260 -3.02 3.34 0.44
N ALA A 261 -2.65 2.11 0.75
CA ALA A 261 -1.92 1.23 -0.16
C ALA A 261 -2.61 1.02 -1.50
N MET A 262 -3.94 0.86 -1.54
CA MET A 262 -4.67 0.70 -2.80
C MET A 262 -4.51 1.92 -3.72
N GLY A 263 -4.69 3.12 -3.16
CA GLY A 263 -4.53 4.38 -3.91
C GLY A 263 -3.09 4.58 -4.38
N ALA A 264 -2.13 4.42 -3.48
CA ALA A 264 -0.71 4.52 -3.80
C ALA A 264 -0.27 3.50 -4.86
N LEU A 265 -0.71 2.25 -4.77
CA LEU A 265 -0.35 1.20 -5.72
C LEU A 265 -0.95 1.47 -7.10
N LYS A 266 -2.21 1.91 -7.14
CA LYS A 266 -2.86 2.36 -8.38
C LYS A 266 -2.07 3.51 -9.00
N THR A 267 -1.70 4.53 -8.23
CA THR A 267 -0.88 5.65 -8.73
C THR A 267 0.47 5.16 -9.25
N ALA A 268 1.19 4.31 -8.50
CA ALA A 268 2.48 3.77 -8.95
C ALA A 268 2.35 3.02 -10.30
N ASN A 269 1.28 2.24 -10.47
CA ASN A 269 1.02 1.51 -11.70
C ASN A 269 0.56 2.42 -12.86
N ASP A 270 -0.27 3.44 -12.59
CA ASP A 270 -0.68 4.46 -13.58
C ASP A 270 0.56 5.21 -14.15
N TYR A 271 1.61 5.38 -13.33
CA TYR A 271 2.90 5.96 -13.74
C TYR A 271 3.96 4.93 -14.18
N ASN A 272 3.62 3.65 -14.35
CA ASN A 272 4.56 2.59 -14.75
C ASN A 272 5.84 2.52 -13.88
N VAL A 273 5.71 2.75 -12.57
CA VAL A 273 6.84 2.71 -11.62
C VAL A 273 7.50 1.32 -11.60
N PHE A 274 6.70 0.28 -11.41
CA PHE A 274 7.16 -1.10 -11.40
C PHE A 274 7.19 -1.66 -12.82
N PRO A 275 8.28 -2.25 -13.32
CA PRO A 275 8.35 -2.86 -14.64
C PRO A 275 7.64 -4.21 -14.70
N GLU A 276 7.15 -4.60 -15.88
CA GLU A 276 6.58 -5.95 -16.11
C GLU A 276 7.65 -7.04 -16.05
N SER A 277 8.86 -6.70 -16.46
CA SER A 277 10.01 -7.61 -16.49
C SER A 277 11.15 -7.06 -15.65
N ILE A 278 11.83 -7.96 -14.92
CA ILE A 278 13.08 -7.66 -14.23
C ILE A 278 14.23 -7.31 -15.17
N GLU A 279 14.08 -7.48 -16.49
CA GLU A 279 15.13 -7.15 -17.45
C GLU A 279 15.51 -5.66 -17.39
N THR A 280 16.79 -5.39 -17.12
CA THR A 280 17.37 -4.07 -17.31
C THR A 280 17.65 -3.83 -18.80
N LYS A 281 16.74 -3.12 -19.47
CA LYS A 281 16.92 -2.71 -20.86
C LYS A 281 17.99 -1.63 -20.99
N ARG A 282 18.73 -1.67 -22.09
CA ARG A 282 19.74 -0.67 -22.44
C ARG A 282 19.18 0.76 -22.46
N SER A 283 18.01 0.96 -23.05
CA SER A 283 17.35 2.28 -23.08
C SER A 283 17.07 2.83 -21.68
N HIS A 284 16.66 1.98 -20.72
CA HIS A 284 16.40 2.42 -19.35
C HIS A 284 17.69 2.84 -18.63
N TRP A 285 18.77 2.09 -18.86
CA TRP A 285 20.10 2.44 -18.37
C TRP A 285 20.57 3.78 -18.94
N GLU A 286 20.47 3.97 -20.26
CA GLU A 286 20.85 5.20 -20.96
C GLU A 286 20.16 6.44 -20.39
N ARG A 287 18.84 6.36 -20.14
CA ARG A 287 18.08 7.45 -19.53
C ARG A 287 18.53 7.74 -18.10
N ALA A 288 18.80 6.71 -17.30
CA ALA A 288 19.33 6.89 -15.95
C ALA A 288 20.71 7.59 -15.96
N VAL A 289 21.59 7.24 -16.91
CA VAL A 289 22.89 7.92 -17.07
C VAL A 289 22.69 9.37 -17.51
N LYS A 290 21.79 9.63 -18.46
CA LYS A 290 21.44 11.00 -18.89
C LYS A 290 20.94 11.83 -17.70
N ALA A 291 20.02 11.30 -16.90
CA ALA A 291 19.48 11.96 -15.72
C ALA A 291 20.56 12.38 -14.71
N ILE A 292 21.51 11.48 -14.39
CA ILE A 292 22.60 11.80 -13.45
C ILE A 292 23.60 12.81 -14.03
N SER A 293 23.97 12.70 -15.32
CA SER A 293 24.86 13.68 -15.97
C SER A 293 24.26 15.08 -15.91
N LEU A 294 22.97 15.21 -16.24
CA LEU A 294 22.25 16.47 -16.19
C LEU A 294 22.16 17.05 -14.77
N SER A 295 22.02 16.20 -13.74
CA SER A 295 22.03 16.62 -12.32
C SER A 295 23.38 17.18 -11.83
N ARG A 296 24.45 16.90 -12.57
CA ARG A 296 25.81 17.38 -12.30
C ARG A 296 26.16 18.63 -13.09
N ASN A 297 25.17 19.24 -13.75
CA ASN A 297 25.36 20.36 -14.66
C ASN A 297 26.36 20.03 -15.78
N LYS A 298 26.39 18.77 -16.22
CA LYS A 298 27.18 18.33 -17.37
C LYS A 298 26.28 18.22 -18.61
N THR A 299 26.83 18.55 -19.77
CA THR A 299 26.20 18.23 -21.04
C THR A 299 26.34 16.74 -21.32
N PHE A 300 25.21 16.08 -21.56
CA PHE A 300 25.19 14.67 -21.95
C PHE A 300 25.72 14.55 -23.39
N SER A 301 27.04 14.39 -23.49
CA SER A 301 27.77 14.34 -24.75
C SER A 301 27.78 12.93 -25.36
N GLU A 302 28.15 12.83 -26.63
CA GLU A 302 28.34 11.53 -27.30
C GLU A 302 29.40 10.66 -26.60
N TYR A 303 30.39 11.27 -25.95
CA TYR A 303 31.37 10.57 -25.13
C TYR A 303 30.72 9.92 -23.88
N GLU A 304 29.88 10.66 -23.15
CA GLU A 304 29.17 10.13 -21.98
C GLU A 304 28.18 9.02 -22.37
N LEU A 305 27.59 9.12 -23.56
CA LEU A 305 26.75 8.07 -24.14
C LEU A 305 27.57 6.79 -24.44
N CYS A 306 28.74 6.93 -25.07
CA CYS A 306 29.64 5.80 -25.34
C CYS A 306 30.15 5.14 -24.05
N GLU A 307 30.50 5.94 -23.02
CA GLU A 307 30.90 5.41 -21.71
C GLU A 307 29.76 4.64 -21.03
N SER A 308 28.53 5.18 -21.12
CA SER A 308 27.31 4.51 -20.65
C SER A 308 27.13 3.14 -21.30
N PHE A 309 27.32 3.05 -22.62
CA PHE A 309 27.23 1.78 -23.36
C PHE A 309 28.30 0.79 -22.94
N SER A 310 29.55 1.25 -22.80
CA SER A 310 30.65 0.41 -22.34
C SER A 310 30.38 -0.13 -20.94
N MET A 311 29.79 0.67 -20.06
CA MET A 311 29.41 0.21 -18.73
C MET A 311 28.27 -0.80 -18.80
N TYR A 312 27.21 -0.52 -19.56
CA TYR A 312 26.09 -1.45 -19.76
C TYR A 312 26.57 -2.82 -20.24
N ASP A 313 27.47 -2.84 -21.23
CA ASP A 313 28.04 -4.06 -21.79
C ASP A 313 28.85 -4.87 -20.76
N LYS A 314 29.39 -4.22 -19.73
CA LYS A 314 30.16 -4.87 -18.65
C LYS A 314 29.29 -5.34 -17.49
N VAL A 315 28.41 -4.48 -16.98
CA VAL A 315 27.72 -4.74 -15.70
C VAL A 315 26.29 -5.25 -15.85
N VAL A 316 25.65 -5.08 -17.01
CA VAL A 316 24.24 -5.47 -17.23
C VAL A 316 24.12 -6.56 -18.29
N LYS A 317 24.61 -6.30 -19.50
CA LYS A 317 24.41 -7.15 -20.68
C LYS A 317 24.76 -8.63 -20.49
N PRO A 318 25.84 -9.01 -19.78
CA PRO A 318 26.18 -10.42 -19.62
C PRO A 318 25.07 -11.23 -18.91
N TYR A 319 24.18 -10.55 -18.18
CA TYR A 319 23.16 -11.16 -17.31
C TYR A 319 21.73 -10.99 -17.81
N CYS A 320 21.50 -10.15 -18.83
CA CYS A 320 20.17 -9.96 -19.40
C CYS A 320 19.52 -11.27 -19.86
N HIS A 321 20.29 -12.26 -20.33
CA HIS A 321 19.74 -13.55 -20.77
C HIS A 321 19.02 -14.28 -19.63
N MET A 322 19.62 -14.31 -18.43
CA MET A 322 19.03 -14.96 -17.26
C MET A 322 17.74 -14.26 -16.82
N ALA A 323 17.75 -12.92 -16.81
CA ALA A 323 16.55 -12.13 -16.49
C ALA A 323 15.40 -12.40 -17.50
N LYS A 324 15.72 -12.51 -18.80
CA LYS A 324 14.75 -12.84 -19.86
C LYS A 324 14.16 -14.24 -19.71
N GLU A 325 15.02 -15.24 -19.48
CA GLU A 325 14.57 -16.62 -19.25
C GLU A 325 13.62 -16.70 -18.06
N ILE A 326 13.96 -16.06 -16.94
CA ILE A 326 13.13 -16.03 -15.73
C ILE A 326 11.80 -15.33 -15.98
N PHE A 327 11.80 -14.21 -16.70
CA PHE A 327 10.57 -13.53 -17.11
C PHE A 327 9.65 -14.45 -17.92
N HIS A 328 10.21 -15.15 -18.91
CA HIS A 328 9.44 -16.08 -19.74
C HIS A 328 8.90 -17.26 -18.93
N GLU A 329 9.72 -17.90 -18.09
CA GLU A 329 9.30 -19.00 -17.23
C GLU A 329 8.17 -18.59 -16.29
N THR A 330 8.31 -17.44 -15.64
CA THR A 330 7.31 -16.96 -14.67
C THR A 330 5.99 -16.60 -15.36
N CYS A 331 6.04 -15.97 -16.55
CA CYS A 331 4.85 -15.68 -17.33
C CYS A 331 4.14 -16.94 -17.85
N ILE A 332 4.89 -18.01 -18.14
CA ILE A 332 4.33 -19.30 -18.57
C ILE A 332 3.69 -20.02 -17.38
N ASP A 333 4.39 -20.08 -16.24
CA ASP A 333 3.91 -20.70 -15.00
C ASP A 333 2.55 -20.11 -14.59
N GLU A 334 2.38 -18.78 -14.70
CA GLU A 334 1.10 -18.12 -14.38
C GLU A 334 -0.02 -18.36 -15.41
N ARG A 335 0.30 -18.60 -16.69
CA ARG A 335 -0.70 -18.96 -17.70
C ARG A 335 -1.17 -20.40 -17.56
N ILE A 336 -0.30 -21.29 -17.11
CA ILE A 336 -0.60 -22.72 -16.93
C ILE A 336 -1.32 -22.96 -15.60
N VAL A 337 -1.20 -22.05 -14.63
CA VAL A 337 -1.83 -22.18 -13.31
C VAL A 337 -2.85 -21.06 -13.04
N PRO A 338 -4.09 -21.17 -13.58
CA PRO A 338 -5.24 -20.57 -12.91
C PRO A 338 -5.77 -21.44 -11.76
N ASN A 339 -5.42 -22.74 -11.70
CA ASN A 339 -6.17 -23.73 -10.91
C ASN A 339 -5.38 -24.83 -10.18
N ALA A 340 -4.05 -24.80 -10.17
CA ALA A 340 -3.25 -25.90 -9.59
C ALA A 340 -2.07 -25.37 -8.76
N LEU A 341 -2.35 -25.11 -7.49
CA LEU A 341 -1.47 -24.73 -6.36
C LEU A 341 -1.91 -23.43 -5.69
N GLN A 342 -3.19 -23.36 -5.33
CA GLN A 342 -3.65 -22.52 -4.23
C GLN A 342 -3.45 -23.28 -2.90
N GLU A 343 -2.20 -23.63 -2.59
CA GLU A 343 -1.76 -23.90 -1.20
C GLU A 343 -1.36 -22.58 -0.52
N VAL A 344 -2.02 -21.48 -0.92
CA VAL A 344 -1.91 -20.18 -0.27
C VAL A 344 -2.71 -20.23 1.03
N SER A 345 -1.98 -20.56 2.11
CA SER A 345 -2.29 -20.28 3.51
C SER A 345 -3.76 -20.45 3.95
N THR A 346 -4.23 -21.69 4.01
CA THR A 346 -5.40 -22.05 4.85
C THR A 346 -5.29 -21.40 6.24
N VAL A 347 -4.08 -21.28 6.80
CA VAL A 347 -3.80 -20.60 8.08
C VAL A 347 -4.22 -19.13 8.11
N ARG A 348 -4.07 -18.35 7.03
CA ARG A 348 -4.40 -16.91 7.00
C ARG A 348 -5.91 -16.70 6.79
N PHE A 349 -6.53 -17.52 5.92
CA PHE A 349 -7.99 -17.62 5.79
C PHE A 349 -8.63 -17.98 7.15
N TRP A 350 -8.17 -19.06 7.79
CA TRP A 350 -8.67 -19.46 9.11
C TRP A 350 -8.43 -18.39 10.17
N LYS A 351 -7.33 -17.62 10.17
CA LYS A 351 -7.14 -16.50 11.13
C LYS A 351 -8.15 -15.36 10.95
N LYS A 352 -8.45 -14.94 9.72
CA LYS A 352 -9.40 -13.83 9.42
C LYS A 352 -10.84 -14.25 9.76
N TYR A 353 -11.20 -15.51 9.49
CA TYR A 353 -12.55 -16.02 9.70
C TYR A 353 -12.80 -16.67 11.07
N ILE A 354 -11.80 -17.23 11.76
CA ILE A 354 -11.98 -17.76 13.14
C ILE A 354 -12.38 -16.67 14.10
N PHE A 355 -11.77 -15.48 14.03
CA PHE A 355 -12.17 -14.39 14.92
C PHE A 355 -13.61 -13.95 14.66
N ALA A 356 -14.04 -13.90 13.40
CA ALA A 356 -15.43 -13.62 13.06
C ALA A 356 -16.38 -14.73 13.52
N PHE A 357 -16.00 -16.00 13.39
CA PHE A 357 -16.80 -17.15 13.81
C PHE A 357 -16.89 -17.29 15.33
N VAL A 358 -15.79 -17.02 16.04
CA VAL A 358 -15.72 -16.99 17.50
C VAL A 358 -16.51 -15.80 18.03
N TRP A 359 -16.45 -14.63 17.39
CA TRP A 359 -17.32 -13.50 17.74
C TRP A 359 -18.79 -13.81 17.46
N MET A 360 -19.12 -14.44 16.32
CA MET A 360 -20.49 -14.89 16.04
C MET A 360 -20.98 -15.88 17.11
N ALA A 361 -20.15 -16.86 17.49
CA ALA A 361 -20.49 -17.83 18.52
C ALA A 361 -20.66 -17.19 19.92
N ILE A 362 -19.77 -16.24 20.29
CA ILE A 362 -19.83 -15.51 21.57
C ILE A 362 -21.03 -14.55 21.61
N SER A 363 -21.50 -14.02 20.48
CA SER A 363 -22.66 -13.11 20.43
C SER A 363 -24.01 -13.83 20.31
N VAL A 364 -24.05 -15.05 19.74
CA VAL A 364 -25.27 -15.86 19.66
C VAL A 364 -25.68 -16.46 21.01
N VAL A 365 -24.72 -16.82 21.87
CA VAL A 365 -25.00 -17.42 23.19
C VAL A 365 -25.74 -16.47 24.15
N PRO A 366 -25.35 -15.18 24.31
CA PRO A 366 -26.12 -14.20 25.05
C PRO A 366 -27.47 -13.88 24.40
N PHE A 367 -27.57 -13.92 23.07
CA PHE A 367 -28.80 -13.57 22.34
C PHE A 367 -29.91 -14.61 22.55
N LEU A 368 -29.56 -15.91 22.59
CA LEU A 368 -30.50 -16.98 22.95
C LEU A 368 -30.97 -16.87 24.41
N TYR A 369 -30.06 -16.51 25.33
CA TYR A 369 -30.41 -16.26 26.73
C TYR A 369 -31.32 -15.04 26.90
N PHE A 370 -31.08 -13.97 26.14
CA PHE A 370 -31.89 -12.76 26.15
C PHE A 370 -33.29 -12.99 25.55
N LYS A 371 -33.39 -13.82 24.50
CA LYS A 371 -34.67 -14.23 23.89
C LYS A 371 -35.53 -15.05 24.86
N LEU A 372 -34.90 -15.96 25.61
CA LEU A 372 -35.55 -16.70 26.69
C LEU A 372 -35.99 -15.77 27.84
N LEU A 373 -35.15 -14.80 28.23
CA LEU A 373 -35.48 -13.85 29.29
C LEU A 373 -36.68 -12.96 28.93
N ILE A 374 -36.75 -12.48 27.69
CA ILE A 374 -37.90 -11.68 27.21
C ILE A 374 -39.17 -12.52 27.19
N GLN A 375 -39.11 -13.74 26.64
CA GLN A 375 -40.31 -14.58 26.48
C GLN A 375 -40.87 -15.10 27.79
N PHE A 376 -40.01 -15.42 28.77
CA PHE A 376 -40.44 -16.07 30.01
C PHE A 376 -40.56 -15.13 31.21
N ILE A 377 -39.94 -13.95 31.20
CA ILE A 377 -40.00 -13.01 32.33
C ILE A 377 -40.77 -11.75 31.94
N ILE A 378 -40.42 -11.10 30.82
CA ILE A 378 -41.00 -9.80 30.49
C ILE A 378 -42.44 -9.93 29.96
N ILE A 379 -42.72 -10.89 29.07
CA ILE A 379 -44.08 -11.07 28.52
C ILE A 379 -45.10 -11.40 29.62
N PRO A 380 -44.86 -12.34 30.56
CA PRO A 380 -45.80 -12.62 31.64
C PRO A 380 -46.00 -11.43 32.59
N ILE A 381 -44.97 -10.63 32.85
CA ILE A 381 -45.08 -9.41 33.68
C ILE A 381 -45.93 -8.35 32.98
N VAL A 382 -45.79 -8.19 31.66
CA VAL A 382 -46.60 -7.25 30.88
C VAL A 382 -48.06 -7.72 30.76
N ILE A 383 -48.29 -9.03 30.54
CA ILE A 383 -49.65 -9.60 30.52
C ILE A 383 -50.31 -9.48 31.90
N GLY A 384 -49.61 -9.85 32.99
CA GLY A 384 -50.14 -9.74 34.34
C GLY A 384 -50.42 -8.30 34.77
N SER A 385 -49.57 -7.34 34.39
CA SER A 385 -49.79 -5.92 34.68
C SER A 385 -50.93 -5.32 33.86
N THR A 386 -51.11 -5.72 32.60
CA THR A 386 -52.23 -5.26 31.76
C THR A 386 -53.58 -5.83 32.23
N GLU A 387 -53.63 -7.08 32.69
CA GLU A 387 -54.84 -7.65 33.30
C GLU A 387 -55.18 -6.96 34.65
N ALA A 388 -54.18 -6.69 35.48
CA ALA A 388 -54.36 -5.96 36.74
C ALA A 388 -54.86 -4.52 36.51
N LEU A 389 -54.31 -3.81 35.52
CA LEU A 389 -54.77 -2.48 35.10
C LEU A 389 -56.19 -2.52 34.50
N ALA A 390 -56.50 -3.52 33.67
CA ALA A 390 -57.83 -3.68 33.09
C ALA A 390 -58.90 -3.99 34.15
N TYR A 391 -58.55 -4.77 35.18
CA TYR A 391 -59.40 -5.04 36.34
C TYR A 391 -59.61 -3.80 37.21
N TYR A 392 -58.53 -3.07 37.53
CA TYR A 392 -58.59 -1.81 38.29
C TYR A 392 -59.49 -0.76 37.60
N PHE A 393 -59.36 -0.59 36.29
CA PHE A 393 -60.22 0.31 35.51
C PHE A 393 -61.63 -0.25 35.20
N LYS A 394 -61.89 -1.52 35.47
CA LYS A 394 -63.26 -2.07 35.43
C LYS A 394 -64.03 -1.73 36.72
N LEU A 395 -63.33 -1.60 37.84
CA LEU A 395 -63.88 -1.21 39.14
C LEU A 395 -64.12 0.30 39.27
N HIS A 396 -63.33 1.13 38.57
CA HIS A 396 -63.50 2.58 38.59
C HIS A 396 -63.98 3.08 37.22
N GLU A 397 -65.22 3.58 37.15
CA GLU A 397 -65.98 3.96 35.96
C GLU A 397 -65.44 5.20 35.19
N HIS A 398 -64.12 5.38 35.10
CA HIS A 398 -63.50 6.52 34.41
C HIS A 398 -63.11 6.17 32.98
N ARG A 399 -64.07 6.38 32.06
CA ARG A 399 -63.93 6.13 30.61
C ARG A 399 -62.71 6.79 29.92
N PRO A 400 -62.27 8.02 30.21
CA PRO A 400 -61.15 8.63 29.46
C PRO A 400 -59.78 8.02 29.82
N LEU A 401 -59.58 7.61 31.08
CA LEU A 401 -58.32 6.99 31.51
C LEU A 401 -58.12 5.60 30.92
N ARG A 402 -59.21 4.86 30.68
CA ARG A 402 -59.18 3.55 30.01
C ARG A 402 -58.72 3.66 28.55
N MET A 403 -59.12 4.74 27.86
CA MET A 403 -58.69 5.02 26.49
C MET A 403 -57.20 5.35 26.42
N ILE A 404 -56.70 6.19 27.34
CA ILE A 404 -55.27 6.56 27.42
C ILE A 404 -54.42 5.32 27.75
N ALA A 405 -54.86 4.47 28.68
CA ALA A 405 -54.16 3.23 29.02
C ALA A 405 -54.06 2.27 27.81
N ASN A 406 -55.15 2.10 27.05
CA ASN A 406 -55.14 1.26 25.86
C ASN A 406 -54.22 1.83 24.76
N ILE A 407 -54.20 3.15 24.56
CA ILE A 407 -53.29 3.81 23.61
C ILE A 407 -51.83 3.58 24.00
N MET A 408 -51.50 3.70 25.29
CA MET A 408 -50.14 3.49 25.80
C MET A 408 -49.69 2.03 25.62
N VAL A 409 -50.57 1.05 25.87
CA VAL A 409 -50.28 -0.37 25.67
C VAL A 409 -50.10 -0.68 24.18
N SER A 410 -50.94 -0.12 23.30
CA SER A 410 -50.79 -0.28 21.85
C SER A 410 -49.47 0.32 21.33
N LEU A 411 -49.10 1.52 21.80
CA LEU A 411 -47.82 2.14 21.44
C LEU A 411 -46.63 1.30 21.92
N PHE A 412 -46.71 0.74 23.14
CA PHE A 412 -45.67 -0.13 23.68
C PHE A 412 -45.50 -1.43 22.87
N ILE A 413 -46.60 -2.07 22.46
CA ILE A 413 -46.57 -3.25 21.58
C ILE A 413 -45.98 -2.89 20.20
N ILE A 414 -46.35 -1.74 19.63
CA ILE A 414 -45.79 -1.25 18.35
C ILE A 414 -44.28 -1.04 18.46
N THR A 415 -43.79 -0.47 19.57
CA THR A 415 -42.35 -0.29 19.80
C THR A 415 -41.61 -1.63 19.88
N ILE A 416 -42.17 -2.62 20.59
CA ILE A 416 -41.58 -3.96 20.69
C ILE A 416 -41.56 -4.67 19.33
N CYS A 417 -42.66 -4.63 18.57
CA CYS A 417 -42.74 -5.22 17.24
C CYS A 417 -41.79 -4.53 16.23
N SER A 418 -41.66 -3.21 16.31
CA SER A 418 -40.73 -2.44 15.47
C SER A 418 -39.28 -2.78 15.79
N PHE A 419 -38.95 -2.99 17.07
CA PHE A 419 -37.63 -3.41 17.51
C PHE A 419 -37.32 -4.84 17.06
N ALA A 420 -38.30 -5.75 17.12
CA ALA A 420 -38.16 -7.13 16.63
C ALA A 420 -37.95 -7.21 15.10
N LEU A 421 -38.52 -6.27 14.33
CA LEU A 421 -38.31 -6.16 12.87
C LEU A 421 -36.97 -5.50 12.49
N TYR A 422 -36.38 -4.70 13.38
CA TYR A 422 -35.10 -4.03 13.14
C TYR A 422 -33.89 -4.95 13.36
N ILE A 423 -34.06 -6.05 14.10
CA ILE A 423 -33.03 -7.06 14.31
C ILE A 423 -32.91 -7.94 13.06
N LYS A 424 -31.91 -7.59 12.24
CA LYS A 424 -31.50 -8.18 10.95
C LYS A 424 -31.35 -9.71 10.96
N GLU A 425 -32.00 -10.37 10.00
CA GLU A 425 -31.43 -11.50 9.26
C GLU A 425 -31.76 -11.39 7.74
N PRO A 426 -30.93 -11.97 6.85
CA PRO A 426 -30.79 -11.50 5.46
C PRO A 426 -31.74 -12.17 4.43
N PHE A 427 -32.80 -12.84 4.84
CA PHE A 427 -33.48 -13.83 3.98
C PHE A 427 -34.76 -13.40 3.23
N PHE A 428 -35.14 -12.12 3.24
CA PHE A 428 -36.30 -11.65 2.44
C PHE A 428 -35.95 -10.47 1.52
N PRO A 429 -36.33 -10.52 0.23
CA PRO A 429 -36.09 -9.43 -0.71
C PRO A 429 -36.90 -8.19 -0.32
N ASP A 430 -36.30 -7.01 -0.50
CA ASP A 430 -36.74 -5.74 0.12
C ASP A 430 -38.15 -5.27 -0.26
N HIS A 431 -38.71 -5.76 -1.36
CA HIS A 431 -40.08 -5.45 -1.76
C HIS A 431 -41.14 -6.13 -0.87
N ILE A 432 -40.86 -7.28 -0.26
CA ILE A 432 -41.80 -7.98 0.64
C ILE A 432 -41.90 -7.28 2.00
N LYS A 433 -40.78 -6.70 2.48
CA LYS A 433 -40.72 -5.96 3.75
C LYS A 433 -41.62 -4.72 3.74
N TYR A 434 -41.68 -4.03 2.61
CA TYR A 434 -42.54 -2.84 2.43
C TYR A 434 -44.03 -3.19 2.48
N TRP A 435 -44.44 -4.27 1.79
CA TRP A 435 -45.85 -4.70 1.80
C TRP A 435 -46.30 -5.19 3.17
N TYR A 436 -45.44 -5.90 3.91
CA TYR A 436 -45.79 -6.37 5.25
C TYR A 436 -45.92 -5.23 6.27
N PHE A 437 -45.05 -4.22 6.19
CA PHE A 437 -45.16 -3.02 7.01
C PHE A 437 -46.44 -2.23 6.70
N ILE A 438 -46.80 -2.10 5.43
CA ILE A 438 -48.06 -1.45 5.00
C ILE A 438 -49.27 -2.21 5.53
N ILE A 439 -49.28 -3.55 5.47
CA ILE A 439 -50.41 -4.36 5.95
C ILE A 439 -50.60 -4.21 7.48
N ILE A 440 -49.52 -4.21 8.26
CA ILE A 440 -49.60 -4.03 9.72
C ILE A 440 -50.01 -2.60 10.06
N ALA A 441 -49.43 -1.59 9.40
CA ALA A 441 -49.81 -0.19 9.60
C ALA A 441 -51.29 0.05 9.25
N PHE A 442 -51.78 -0.53 8.16
CA PHE A 442 -53.17 -0.40 7.71
C PHE A 442 -54.15 -1.17 8.61
N GLY A 443 -53.78 -2.37 9.07
CA GLY A 443 -54.55 -3.14 10.05
C GLY A 443 -54.66 -2.44 11.40
N THR A 444 -53.58 -1.78 11.82
CA THR A 444 -53.56 -1.01 13.08
C THR A 444 -54.37 0.28 12.95
N PHE A 445 -54.28 0.98 11.81
CA PHE A 445 -55.10 2.16 11.53
C PHE A 445 -56.59 1.82 11.51
N THR A 446 -56.98 0.76 10.79
CA THR A 446 -58.39 0.33 10.72
C THR A 446 -58.93 -0.13 12.07
N TYR A 447 -58.15 -0.88 12.87
CA TYR A 447 -58.56 -1.27 14.23
C TYR A 447 -58.74 -0.06 15.15
N THR A 448 -57.80 0.89 15.11
CA THR A 448 -57.85 2.12 15.93
C THR A 448 -59.01 3.03 15.49
N PHE A 449 -59.23 3.15 14.18
CA PHE A 449 -60.35 3.92 13.60
C PHE A 449 -61.72 3.30 13.95
N THR A 450 -61.83 1.97 13.95
CA THR A 450 -63.07 1.27 14.33
C THR A 450 -63.40 1.45 15.81
N ILE A 451 -62.38 1.45 16.68
CA ILE A 451 -62.53 1.78 18.10
C ILE A 451 -62.94 3.25 18.27
N PHE A 452 -62.38 4.15 17.47
CA PHE A 452 -62.70 5.58 17.50
C PHE A 452 -64.15 5.85 17.07
N GLN A 453 -64.64 5.23 15.98
CA GLN A 453 -66.04 5.31 15.54
C GLN A 453 -67.01 4.78 16.61
N LYS A 454 -66.70 3.63 17.23
CA LYS A 454 -67.51 3.07 18.33
C LYS A 454 -67.52 3.94 19.57
N ALA A 455 -66.43 4.64 19.87
CA ALA A 455 -66.31 5.50 21.05
C ALA A 455 -67.09 6.82 20.90
N TYR A 456 -67.26 7.32 19.67
CA TYR A 456 -67.85 8.64 19.40
C TYR A 456 -69.24 8.66 18.77
N LYS A 457 -69.90 7.50 18.52
CA LYS A 457 -71.21 7.42 17.83
C LYS A 457 -71.28 8.36 16.61
N LEU A 458 -70.28 8.27 15.75
CA LEU A 458 -70.38 8.81 14.40
C LEU A 458 -71.04 7.73 13.55
N GLU A 459 -72.29 7.97 13.13
CA GLU A 459 -72.93 7.20 12.05
C GLU A 459 -72.14 7.35 10.74
#